data_AF-A0A399HAE2-F1
#
_entry.id   AF-A0A399HAE2-F1
#
_cell.length_a   1.000
_cell.length_b   1.000
_cell.length_c   1.000
_cell.angle_alpha   90.00
_cell.angle_beta   90.00
_cell.angle_gamma   90.00
#
_symmetry.space_group_name_H-M   'P 1'
#
loop_
_entity.id
_entity.type
_entity.pdbx_description
1 polymer ?
#
loop_
_entity_poly.entity_id
_entity_poly.type
_entity_poly.pdbx_seq_one_letter_code
_entity_poly.pdbx_strand_id
1 'polypeptide(L)'
;MTTVVSDIDGGGRARERHAVVVGGSLAGLLAARVLADHAERVTVVERDRPSDADRRRSGVPHARHIHVLLEGGQSALEAVLPGFTAELRAAGAPRVGVPEDLVQWDGGWCRRTAATTHLHTGTRSQLERLVRQRVLEHSAIDTVEATEVVGLLGDAGRVRGVLVRGRDEGPRTEPSPLEADLVVDASGRGTKASRWLTELGAEPPHEEIIDSGLAYATRVYRDTENRLGGSVRGYHVVANPRQTRGAVVMPIEDGTYLATLSGLRGDEPPTDGEDFEAYAKRLPHPLVHDWMRASEPLSPVSCFRRTANVRRRYDLPGRRPAGFLATGDALCTFNPVYGQGMTVAAQNALALRDTLTDPRRTPGTRTVQRALLASARLAWDISAGADRGMPGVWGNALGAPVSTRPAGWYLKRVQERAGTDPVVGRAFRAVSSLNGPVSALFAPEVVRRALFTAVRPGADRPPQERESGTA
;
A
#
# COMPACT_ATOMS: atom_id res chain seq x y z
N MET A 1 -8.50 10.12 32.72
CA MET A 1 -9.64 9.72 31.87
C MET A 1 -9.48 10.55 30.60
N THR A 2 -8.90 9.94 29.57
CA THR A 2 -7.72 10.46 28.85
C THR A 2 -7.95 10.53 27.34
N THR A 3 -7.71 11.67 26.66
CA THR A 3 -7.52 11.65 25.18
C THR A 3 -6.15 11.08 24.85
N VAL A 4 -5.98 10.58 23.62
CA VAL A 4 -4.66 10.39 22.99
C VAL A 4 -3.86 11.69 23.01
N VAL A 5 -4.55 12.83 22.87
CA VAL A 5 -3.96 14.16 22.94
C VAL A 5 -4.04 14.75 24.36
N SER A 6 -5.20 15.11 24.96
CA SER A 6 -5.39 15.58 26.37
C SER A 6 -4.91 14.72 27.57
N ASP A 7 -4.02 13.74 27.42
CA ASP A 7 -3.18 13.29 28.54
C ASP A 7 -2.10 14.37 28.91
N ILE A 8 -2.49 15.65 28.79
CA ILE A 8 -1.67 16.87 28.80
C ILE A 8 -1.72 17.59 30.16
N ASP A 9 -2.73 17.34 30.99
CA ASP A 9 -2.82 17.94 32.32
C ASP A 9 -2.30 17.01 33.42
N GLY A 10 -1.02 16.67 33.32
CA GLY A 10 -0.23 16.06 34.38
C GLY A 10 0.70 17.07 35.04
N GLY A 11 0.14 18.12 35.65
CA GLY A 11 0.81 18.99 36.63
C GLY A 11 2.08 19.72 36.19
N GLY A 12 1.93 20.92 35.62
CA GLY A 12 3.00 21.94 35.56
C GLY A 12 3.13 22.66 34.22
N ARG A 13 2.59 23.89 34.14
CA ARG A 13 2.57 24.85 33.00
C ARG A 13 2.00 24.28 31.70
N ALA A 14 1.00 24.97 31.12
CA ALA A 14 0.41 24.63 29.82
C ALA A 14 1.49 24.56 28.74
N ARG A 15 1.99 23.34 28.46
CA ARG A 15 2.87 23.07 27.33
C ARG A 15 2.02 22.93 26.08
N GLU A 16 2.51 23.49 25.00
CA GLU A 16 1.97 23.35 23.65
C GLU A 16 1.82 21.86 23.31
N ARG A 17 0.65 21.47 22.76
CA ARG A 17 0.38 20.07 22.41
C ARG A 17 1.23 19.68 21.21
N HIS A 18 2.18 18.78 21.39
CA HIS A 18 3.17 18.47 20.37
C HIS A 18 3.12 17.00 19.97
N ALA A 19 2.99 16.74 18.66
CA ALA A 19 3.12 15.41 18.09
C ALA A 19 4.38 15.28 17.22
N VAL A 20 5.05 14.14 17.31
CA VAL A 20 6.18 13.79 16.44
C VAL A 20 5.75 12.65 15.52
N VAL A 21 5.98 12.83 14.22
CA VAL A 21 5.77 11.78 13.21
C VAL A 21 7.12 11.33 12.68
N VAL A 22 7.42 10.04 12.85
CA VAL A 22 8.69 9.44 12.39
C VAL A 22 8.54 8.98 10.95
N GLY A 23 9.20 9.66 10.02
CA GLY A 23 9.19 9.37 8.58
C GLY A 23 8.26 10.29 7.79
N GLY A 24 8.81 10.94 6.74
CA GLY A 24 8.11 11.85 5.83
C GLY A 24 7.61 11.19 4.54
N SER A 25 7.23 9.90 4.62
CA SER A 25 6.57 9.18 3.54
C SER A 25 5.08 9.53 3.45
N LEU A 26 4.35 8.96 2.49
CA LEU A 26 2.89 9.17 2.36
C LEU A 26 2.13 8.93 3.68
N ALA A 27 2.44 7.86 4.40
CA ALA A 27 1.76 7.54 5.67
C ALA A 27 2.03 8.59 6.74
N GLY A 28 3.27 9.07 6.84
CA GLY A 28 3.68 10.08 7.82
C GLY A 28 3.09 11.46 7.51
N LEU A 29 3.14 11.88 6.25
CA LEU A 29 2.57 13.16 5.83
C LEU A 29 1.05 13.20 6.05
N LEU A 30 0.32 12.14 5.71
CA LEU A 30 -1.12 12.09 5.95
C LEU A 30 -1.47 12.03 7.44
N ALA A 31 -0.68 11.30 8.25
CA ALA A 31 -0.84 11.33 9.71
C ALA A 31 -0.57 12.73 10.27
N ALA A 32 0.49 13.40 9.83
CA ALA A 32 0.84 14.75 10.25
C ALA A 32 -0.28 15.75 9.91
N ARG A 33 -0.84 15.67 8.69
CA ARG A 33 -1.98 16.50 8.29
C ARG A 33 -3.16 16.34 9.25
N VAL A 34 -3.55 15.11 9.55
CA VAL A 34 -4.67 14.86 10.47
C VAL A 34 -4.35 15.36 11.88
N LEU A 35 -3.14 15.13 12.37
CA LEU A 35 -2.72 15.58 13.69
C LEU A 35 -2.66 17.10 13.82
N ALA A 36 -2.42 17.83 12.72
CA ALA A 36 -2.39 19.29 12.73
C ALA A 36 -3.76 19.94 13.05
N ASP A 37 -4.87 19.20 12.94
CA ASP A 37 -6.19 19.65 13.40
C ASP A 37 -6.39 19.43 14.92
N HIS A 38 -5.48 18.72 15.60
CA HIS A 38 -5.63 18.28 16.99
C HIS A 38 -4.46 18.65 17.91
N ALA A 39 -3.28 18.88 17.34
CA ALA A 39 -2.07 19.33 18.02
C ALA A 39 -1.76 20.78 17.61
N GLU A 40 -1.14 21.54 18.52
CA GLU A 40 -0.69 22.90 18.24
C GLU A 40 0.57 22.88 17.36
N ARG A 41 1.40 21.83 17.54
CA ARG A 41 2.59 21.58 16.74
C ARG A 41 2.71 20.12 16.32
N VAL A 42 3.13 19.89 15.09
CA VAL A 42 3.49 18.57 14.56
C VAL A 42 4.89 18.65 13.95
N THR A 43 5.81 17.78 14.39
CA THR A 43 7.14 17.68 13.80
C THR A 43 7.32 16.37 13.05
N VAL A 44 7.54 16.44 11.75
CA VAL A 44 7.88 15.29 10.91
C VAL A 44 9.41 15.12 10.91
N VAL A 45 9.91 14.00 11.44
CA VAL A 45 11.33 13.69 11.43
C VAL A 45 11.63 12.78 10.24
N GLU A 46 12.41 13.26 9.28
CA GLU A 46 12.77 12.55 8.05
C GLU A 46 14.28 12.35 7.96
N ARG A 47 14.67 11.10 7.66
CA ARG A 47 16.07 10.68 7.55
C ARG A 47 16.72 11.13 6.25
N ASP A 48 15.94 11.27 5.19
CA ASP A 48 16.41 11.73 3.89
C ASP A 48 16.35 13.26 3.81
N ARG A 49 17.18 13.85 2.93
CA ARG A 49 16.95 15.23 2.46
C ARG A 49 16.10 15.12 1.19
N PRO A 50 14.85 15.60 1.16
CA PRO A 50 14.12 15.75 -0.08
C PRO A 50 14.86 16.81 -0.91
N SER A 51 15.61 16.41 -1.93
CA SER A 51 16.03 17.39 -2.93
C SER A 51 14.80 17.76 -3.76
N ASP A 52 14.54 19.07 -3.90
CA ASP A 52 13.46 19.58 -4.78
C ASP A 52 13.61 19.11 -6.24
N ALA A 53 14.82 18.71 -6.63
CA ALA A 53 15.18 18.38 -8.00
C ALA A 53 15.28 16.88 -8.32
N ASP A 54 15.26 15.96 -7.34
CA ASP A 54 15.69 14.58 -7.62
C ASP A 54 14.64 13.49 -7.35
N ARG A 55 14.33 12.76 -8.42
CA ARG A 55 13.32 11.69 -8.57
C ARG A 55 13.61 10.45 -7.70
N ARG A 56 14.48 10.52 -6.68
CA ARG A 56 15.15 9.35 -6.10
C ARG A 56 15.42 9.49 -4.59
N ARG A 57 14.40 9.25 -3.75
CA ARG A 57 14.62 9.01 -2.31
C ARG A 57 15.38 7.70 -2.09
N SER A 58 16.51 7.75 -1.39
CA SER A 58 17.28 6.56 -1.02
C SER A 58 16.52 5.66 -0.03
N GLY A 59 15.63 6.23 0.78
CA GLY A 59 14.81 5.54 1.78
C GLY A 59 13.63 4.74 1.23
N VAL A 60 13.28 4.87 -0.06
CA VAL A 60 12.15 4.13 -0.67
C VAL A 60 12.61 3.36 -1.92
N PRO A 61 13.34 2.24 -1.76
CA PRO A 61 13.80 1.41 -2.89
C PRO A 61 12.67 0.97 -3.84
N HIS A 62 11.44 0.89 -3.33
CA HIS A 62 10.27 0.50 -4.10
C HIS A 62 9.72 1.57 -5.06
N ALA A 63 10.14 2.83 -4.97
CA ALA A 63 9.57 3.93 -5.77
C ALA A 63 9.73 3.72 -7.28
N ARG A 64 10.64 2.82 -7.70
CA ARG A 64 10.95 2.47 -9.09
C ARG A 64 10.01 1.43 -9.71
N HIS A 65 9.06 0.91 -8.94
CA HIS A 65 8.16 -0.14 -9.36
C HIS A 65 6.75 0.38 -9.59
N ILE A 66 5.89 -0.42 -10.21
CA ILE A 66 4.49 -0.01 -10.43
C ILE A 66 3.81 0.20 -9.07
N HIS A 67 3.21 1.36 -8.92
CA HIS A 67 2.27 1.68 -7.86
C HIS A 67 0.96 2.11 -8.50
N VAL A 68 -0.14 1.62 -7.96
CA VAL A 68 -1.48 2.05 -8.38
C VAL A 68 -2.21 2.60 -7.17
N LEU A 69 -2.90 3.72 -7.35
CA LEU A 69 -3.80 4.25 -6.34
C LEU A 69 -5.20 3.69 -6.60
N LEU A 70 -5.61 2.73 -5.76
CA LEU A 70 -6.93 2.08 -5.82
C LEU A 70 -8.04 3.07 -5.42
N GLU A 71 -9.28 2.82 -5.85
CA GLU A 71 -10.42 3.70 -5.54
C GLU A 71 -10.63 3.94 -4.04
N GLY A 72 -10.44 2.92 -3.20
CA GLY A 72 -10.51 3.10 -1.75
C GLY A 72 -9.47 4.10 -1.22
N GLY A 73 -8.31 4.17 -1.86
CA GLY A 73 -7.25 5.12 -1.54
C GLY A 73 -7.54 6.52 -2.08
N GLN A 74 -8.16 6.62 -3.25
CA GLN A 74 -8.63 7.89 -3.83
C GLN A 74 -9.66 8.54 -2.90
N SER A 75 -10.69 7.79 -2.49
CA SER A 75 -11.73 8.28 -1.58
C SER A 75 -11.16 8.71 -0.22
N ALA A 76 -10.21 7.94 0.33
CA ALA A 76 -9.57 8.28 1.59
C ALA A 76 -8.67 9.52 1.48
N LEU A 77 -7.89 9.66 0.41
CA LEU A 77 -7.09 10.85 0.14
C LEU A 77 -7.98 12.08 -0.07
N GLU A 78 -9.07 11.96 -0.81
CA GLU A 78 -10.02 13.05 -1.02
C GLU A 78 -10.66 13.51 0.29
N ALA A 79 -10.95 12.58 1.20
CA ALA A 79 -11.49 12.90 2.52
C ALA A 79 -10.45 13.63 3.41
N VAL A 80 -9.18 13.23 3.37
CA VAL A 80 -8.10 13.83 4.19
C VAL A 80 -7.54 15.12 3.57
N LEU A 81 -7.52 15.21 2.24
CA LEU A 81 -7.00 16.31 1.43
C LEU A 81 -8.02 16.67 0.32
N PRO A 82 -9.09 17.42 0.63
CA PRO A 82 -10.15 17.74 -0.33
C PRO A 82 -9.64 18.42 -1.61
N GLY A 83 -9.97 17.89 -2.79
CA GLY A 83 -9.50 18.37 -4.10
C GLY A 83 -8.23 17.67 -4.61
N PHE A 84 -7.61 16.78 -3.83
CA PHE A 84 -6.37 16.10 -4.21
C PHE A 84 -6.53 15.25 -5.48
N THR A 85 -7.67 14.60 -5.70
CA THR A 85 -7.86 13.76 -6.89
C THR A 85 -7.90 14.60 -8.17
N ALA A 86 -8.47 15.81 -8.10
CA ALA A 86 -8.49 16.75 -9.22
C ALA A 86 -7.07 17.28 -9.51
N GLU A 87 -6.32 17.61 -8.47
CA GLU A 87 -4.92 18.03 -8.54
C GLU A 87 -4.02 16.94 -9.16
N LEU A 88 -4.18 15.69 -8.72
CA LEU A 88 -3.45 14.53 -9.26
C LEU A 88 -3.72 14.33 -10.76
N ARG A 89 -4.96 14.53 -11.19
CA ARG A 89 -5.32 14.48 -12.63
C ARG A 89 -4.73 15.65 -13.41
N ALA A 90 -4.80 16.85 -12.85
CA ALA A 90 -4.20 18.04 -13.47
C ALA A 90 -2.67 17.90 -13.62
N ALA A 91 -2.02 17.18 -12.70
CA ALA A 91 -0.60 16.82 -12.79
C ALA A 91 -0.29 15.74 -13.85
N GLY A 92 -1.29 15.18 -14.54
CA GLY A 92 -1.12 14.22 -15.63
C GLY A 92 -1.11 12.75 -15.22
N ALA A 93 -1.49 12.41 -13.98
CA ALA A 93 -1.55 11.01 -13.55
C ALA A 93 -2.56 10.21 -14.40
N PRO A 94 -2.14 9.15 -15.13
CA PRO A 94 -3.06 8.41 -15.98
C PRO A 94 -4.16 7.74 -15.17
N ARG A 95 -5.35 7.64 -15.77
CA ARG A 95 -6.51 6.96 -15.20
C ARG A 95 -6.84 5.75 -16.07
N VAL A 96 -6.86 4.56 -15.45
CA VAL A 96 -7.10 3.28 -16.13
C VAL A 96 -8.38 2.64 -15.58
N GLY A 97 -9.37 2.40 -16.44
CA GLY A 97 -10.63 1.75 -16.10
C GLY A 97 -10.56 0.23 -16.21
N VAL A 98 -10.86 -0.50 -15.15
CA VAL A 98 -10.78 -1.98 -15.12
C VAL A 98 -12.19 -2.59 -15.13
N PRO A 99 -12.46 -3.61 -15.97
CA PRO A 99 -11.52 -4.35 -16.83
C PRO A 99 -11.43 -3.80 -18.27
N GLU A 100 -12.11 -2.70 -18.59
CA GLU A 100 -12.24 -2.16 -19.95
C GLU A 100 -10.91 -1.84 -20.63
N ASP A 101 -10.00 -1.18 -19.93
CA ASP A 101 -8.74 -0.67 -20.48
C ASP A 101 -7.59 -1.67 -20.41
N LEU A 102 -7.75 -2.80 -19.72
CA LEU A 102 -6.69 -3.78 -19.52
C LEU A 102 -6.96 -5.07 -20.27
N VAL A 103 -5.93 -5.59 -20.94
CA VAL A 103 -5.93 -7.00 -21.34
C VAL A 103 -5.36 -7.81 -20.19
N GLN A 104 -6.23 -8.59 -19.55
CA GLN A 104 -5.91 -9.32 -18.32
C GLN A 104 -5.99 -10.84 -18.50
N TRP A 105 -4.97 -11.55 -18.01
CA TRP A 105 -4.91 -13.00 -17.90
C TRP A 105 -4.98 -13.42 -16.42
N ASP A 106 -6.01 -14.18 -16.05
CA ASP A 106 -6.16 -14.77 -14.71
C ASP A 106 -6.63 -16.24 -14.84
N GLY A 107 -5.69 -17.13 -15.19
CA GLY A 107 -6.01 -18.51 -15.58
C GLY A 107 -6.76 -18.64 -16.90
N GLY A 108 -6.99 -17.52 -17.59
CA GLY A 108 -7.67 -17.37 -18.88
C GLY A 108 -7.89 -15.89 -19.18
N TRP A 109 -8.30 -15.57 -20.41
CA TRP A 109 -8.54 -14.18 -20.82
C TRP A 109 -9.80 -13.61 -20.18
N CYS A 110 -9.64 -12.52 -19.44
CA CYS A 110 -10.75 -11.77 -18.85
C CYS A 110 -11.46 -10.93 -19.92
N ARG A 111 -12.79 -10.79 -19.78
CA ARG A 111 -13.61 -9.93 -20.63
C ARG A 111 -13.35 -8.45 -20.35
N ARG A 112 -13.40 -7.64 -21.41
CA ARG A 112 -13.21 -6.18 -21.36
C ARG A 112 -14.55 -5.45 -21.44
N THR A 113 -15.38 -5.71 -20.43
CA THR A 113 -16.65 -4.99 -20.21
C THR A 113 -16.39 -3.55 -19.77
N ALA A 114 -17.42 -2.70 -19.81
CA ALA A 114 -17.37 -1.35 -19.26
C ALA A 114 -16.69 -1.29 -17.87
N ALA A 115 -15.86 -0.27 -17.66
CA ALA A 115 -15.08 -0.13 -16.45
C ALA A 115 -16.00 -0.04 -15.21
N THR A 116 -15.65 -0.81 -14.17
CA THR A 116 -16.37 -0.78 -12.88
C THR A 116 -15.52 -0.25 -11.74
N THR A 117 -14.23 -0.05 -11.96
CA THR A 117 -13.30 0.57 -11.03
C THR A 117 -12.21 1.30 -11.81
N HIS A 118 -11.61 2.33 -11.22
CA HIS A 118 -10.61 3.15 -11.89
C HIS A 118 -9.37 3.33 -11.02
N LEU A 119 -8.21 3.14 -11.64
CA LEU A 119 -6.90 3.24 -10.99
C LEU A 119 -6.20 4.50 -11.47
N HIS A 120 -5.45 5.16 -10.58
CA HIS A 120 -4.42 6.10 -11.00
C HIS A 120 -3.06 5.40 -11.00
N THR A 121 -2.32 5.48 -12.11
CA THR A 121 -1.07 4.74 -12.35
C THR A 121 0.17 5.63 -12.39
N GLY A 122 0.06 6.90 -12.02
CA GLY A 122 1.21 7.81 -11.94
C GLY A 122 2.29 7.33 -10.95
N THR A 123 3.51 7.82 -11.10
CA THR A 123 4.61 7.41 -10.22
C THR A 123 4.32 7.77 -8.77
N ARG A 124 4.78 6.91 -7.86
CA ARG A 124 4.70 7.18 -6.42
C ARG A 124 5.36 8.52 -6.05
N SER A 125 6.43 8.89 -6.74
CA SER A 125 7.12 10.17 -6.54
C SER A 125 6.24 11.37 -6.86
N GLN A 126 5.44 11.34 -7.94
CA GLN A 126 4.48 12.39 -8.25
C GLN A 126 3.46 12.55 -7.13
N LEU A 127 2.83 11.45 -6.71
CA LEU A 127 1.82 11.45 -5.65
C LEU A 127 2.41 11.97 -4.31
N GLU A 128 3.56 11.44 -3.89
CA GLU A 128 4.21 11.85 -2.64
C GLU A 128 4.64 13.32 -2.67
N ARG A 129 5.05 13.85 -3.82
CA ARG A 129 5.41 15.26 -3.98
C ARG A 129 4.19 16.17 -3.80
N LEU A 130 3.07 15.86 -4.47
CA LEU A 130 1.83 16.63 -4.34
C LEU A 130 1.31 16.61 -2.89
N VAL A 131 1.28 15.43 -2.25
CA VAL A 131 0.91 15.32 -0.84
C VAL A 131 1.85 16.13 0.04
N ARG A 132 3.16 16.02 -0.16
CA ARG A 132 4.15 16.76 0.63
C ARG A 132 3.94 18.25 0.54
N GLN A 133 3.85 18.79 -0.68
CA GLN A 133 3.64 20.22 -0.91
C GLN A 133 2.42 20.72 -0.13
N ARG A 134 1.30 20.03 -0.29
CA ARG A 134 0.04 20.39 0.34
C ARG A 134 0.05 20.27 1.86
N VAL A 135 0.70 19.24 2.41
CA VAL A 135 0.76 19.03 3.86
C VAL A 135 1.68 20.05 4.52
N LEU A 136 2.84 20.34 3.92
CA LEU A 136 3.82 21.25 4.50
C LEU A 136 3.45 22.73 4.38
N GLU A 137 2.43 23.07 3.59
CA GLU A 137 1.81 24.41 3.60
C GLU A 137 1.04 24.70 4.91
N HIS A 138 0.75 23.68 5.72
CA HIS A 138 0.04 23.85 6.98
C HIS A 138 0.96 24.39 8.09
N SER A 139 0.62 25.53 8.69
CA SER A 139 1.48 26.27 9.62
C SER A 139 1.84 25.52 10.91
N ALA A 140 1.03 24.55 11.32
CA ALA A 140 1.31 23.71 12.50
C ALA A 140 2.30 22.57 12.22
N ILE A 141 2.76 22.38 10.98
CA ILE A 141 3.60 21.23 10.59
C ILE A 141 5.02 21.70 10.24
N ASP A 142 5.99 21.29 11.06
CA ASP A 142 7.41 21.46 10.82
C ASP A 142 8.04 20.15 10.31
N THR A 143 9.12 20.25 9.54
CA THR A 143 9.95 19.08 9.17
C THR A 143 11.37 19.24 9.69
N VAL A 144 11.90 18.17 10.29
CA VAL A 144 13.32 18.04 10.65
C VAL A 144 13.92 16.98 9.73
N GLU A 145 14.70 17.42 8.76
CA GLU A 145 15.29 16.58 7.73
C GLU A 145 16.69 16.08 8.11
N ALA A 146 17.23 15.17 7.31
CA ALA A 146 18.55 14.56 7.55
C ALA A 146 18.72 14.05 8.98
N THR A 147 17.64 13.59 9.61
CA THR A 147 17.61 13.26 11.04
C THR A 147 16.94 11.92 11.24
N GLU A 148 17.62 11.02 11.95
CA GLU A 148 17.12 9.68 12.27
C GLU A 148 16.61 9.65 13.71
N VAL A 149 15.42 9.07 13.90
CA VAL A 149 14.97 8.64 15.24
C VAL A 149 15.69 7.35 15.59
N VAL A 150 16.43 7.37 16.69
CA VAL A 150 17.26 6.25 17.15
C VAL A 150 16.70 5.56 18.39
N GLY A 151 15.74 6.19 19.08
CA GLY A 151 15.09 5.65 20.28
C GLY A 151 13.82 6.42 20.65
N LEU A 152 13.11 5.94 21.67
CA LEU A 152 11.96 6.61 22.27
C LEU A 152 12.36 7.18 23.64
N LEU A 153 11.71 8.27 24.03
CA LEU A 153 11.78 8.82 25.40
C LEU A 153 10.57 8.32 26.20
N GLY A 154 10.76 8.07 27.50
CA GLY A 154 9.69 7.69 28.42
C GLY A 154 9.98 6.38 29.15
N ASP A 155 8.93 5.59 29.38
CA ASP A 155 8.99 4.32 30.08
C ASP A 155 7.96 3.32 29.54
N ALA A 156 7.84 2.17 30.19
CA ALA A 156 6.92 1.10 29.79
C ALA A 156 5.42 1.49 29.85
N GLY A 157 5.08 2.58 30.54
CA GLY A 157 3.74 3.12 30.69
C GLY A 157 3.40 4.25 29.72
N ARG A 158 4.37 5.11 29.37
CA ARG A 158 4.13 6.25 28.47
C ARG A 158 5.38 6.65 27.68
N VAL A 159 5.22 6.81 26.37
CA VAL A 159 6.18 7.48 25.49
C VAL A 159 5.98 9.00 25.60
N ARG A 160 7.09 9.73 25.71
CA ARG A 160 7.15 11.19 25.94
C ARG A 160 7.97 11.93 24.88
N GLY A 161 8.27 11.28 23.76
CA GLY A 161 9.07 11.83 22.68
C GLY A 161 10.02 10.80 22.07
N VAL A 162 11.00 11.31 21.35
CA VAL A 162 11.98 10.52 20.60
C VAL A 162 13.40 10.99 20.86
N LEU A 163 14.36 10.08 20.69
CA LEU A 163 15.78 10.41 20.60
C LEU A 163 16.13 10.57 19.12
N VAL A 164 16.67 11.72 18.73
CA VAL A 164 17.05 12.04 17.36
C VAL A 164 18.56 12.19 17.20
N ARG A 165 19.06 11.88 16.01
CA ARG A 165 20.47 12.06 15.64
C ARG A 165 20.57 12.53 14.20
N GLY A 166 21.45 13.48 13.93
CA GLY A 166 21.74 13.91 12.55
C GLY A 166 22.32 12.75 11.75
N ARG A 167 21.92 12.61 10.49
CA ARG A 167 22.39 11.54 9.60
C ARG A 167 23.89 11.62 9.31
N ASP A 168 24.40 12.84 9.22
CA ASP A 168 25.81 13.12 8.96
C ASP A 168 26.64 13.02 10.25
N GLU A 169 25.99 12.83 11.40
CA GLU A 169 26.65 12.63 12.68
C GLU A 169 27.04 11.16 12.85
N GLY A 170 28.26 10.93 13.32
CA GLY A 170 28.75 9.58 13.57
C GLY A 170 27.91 8.84 14.62
N PRO A 171 27.94 7.49 14.64
CA PRO A 171 27.17 6.69 15.61
C PRO A 171 27.59 6.94 17.07
N ARG A 172 28.74 7.60 17.30
CA ARG A 172 29.27 8.03 18.60
C ARG A 172 28.69 9.35 19.11
N THR A 173 28.01 10.13 18.27
CA THR A 173 27.36 11.37 18.70
C THR A 173 26.17 11.04 19.60
N GLU A 174 26.09 11.67 20.75
CA GLU A 174 24.97 11.48 21.67
C GLU A 174 23.66 11.93 21.02
N PRO A 175 22.61 11.10 21.01
CA PRO A 175 21.30 11.51 20.51
C PRO A 175 20.73 12.66 21.34
N SER A 176 20.08 13.61 20.68
CA SER A 176 19.36 14.69 21.37
C SER A 176 17.89 14.30 21.62
N PRO A 177 17.30 14.72 22.75
CA PRO A 177 15.89 14.49 23.02
C PRO A 177 15.00 15.46 22.24
N LEU A 178 13.93 14.94 21.64
CA LEU A 178 12.80 15.69 21.11
C LEU A 178 11.54 15.23 21.86
N GLU A 179 11.13 16.00 22.87
CA GLU A 179 9.94 15.71 23.67
C GLU A 179 8.66 15.87 22.83
N ALA A 180 7.66 15.02 23.09
CA ALA A 180 6.35 15.08 22.44
C ALA A 180 5.28 14.37 23.28
N ASP A 181 4.03 14.77 23.15
CA ASP A 181 2.88 14.12 23.80
C ASP A 181 2.43 12.85 23.08
N LEU A 182 2.66 12.82 21.76
CA LEU A 182 2.33 11.70 20.89
C LEU A 182 3.44 11.45 19.88
N VAL A 183 3.89 10.21 19.77
CA VAL A 183 4.81 9.75 18.73
C VAL A 183 4.06 8.82 17.77
N VAL A 184 4.10 9.12 16.48
CA VAL A 184 3.56 8.26 15.42
C VAL A 184 4.70 7.70 14.59
N ASP A 185 4.93 6.40 14.68
CA ASP A 185 5.84 5.68 13.81
C ASP A 185 5.21 5.44 12.43
N ALA A 186 5.73 6.17 11.45
CA ALA A 186 5.43 6.04 10.02
C ALA A 186 6.70 5.72 9.20
N SER A 187 7.73 5.14 9.84
CA SER A 187 9.03 4.82 9.23
C SER A 187 8.98 3.65 8.24
N GLY A 188 7.80 3.04 8.11
CA GLY A 188 7.49 2.02 7.11
C GLY A 188 8.11 0.66 7.42
N ARG A 189 8.46 -0.09 6.36
CA ARG A 189 8.99 -1.47 6.46
C ARG A 189 10.27 -1.57 7.31
N GLY A 190 11.03 -0.47 7.42
CA GLY A 190 12.25 -0.38 8.21
C GLY A 190 12.05 -0.02 9.68
N THR A 191 10.81 -0.05 10.19
CA THR A 191 10.50 0.30 11.58
C THR A 191 11.38 -0.44 12.58
N LYS A 192 11.81 0.31 13.60
CA LYS A 192 12.55 -0.19 14.76
C LYS A 192 11.69 -0.18 16.03
N ALA A 193 10.37 0.00 15.90
CA ALA A 193 9.44 0.15 17.03
C ALA A 193 9.53 -1.01 18.04
N SER A 194 9.62 -2.26 17.58
CA SER A 194 9.76 -3.42 18.47
C SER A 194 11.00 -3.31 19.36
N ARG A 195 12.12 -2.83 18.81
CA ARG A 195 13.35 -2.58 19.56
C ARG A 195 13.17 -1.42 20.54
N TRP A 196 12.68 -0.27 20.06
CA TRP A 196 12.50 0.91 20.90
C TRP A 196 11.55 0.68 22.07
N LEU A 197 10.45 -0.04 21.85
CA LEU A 197 9.50 -0.41 22.90
C LEU A 197 10.16 -1.34 23.93
N THR A 198 10.94 -2.32 23.47
CA THR A 198 11.68 -3.22 24.37
C THR A 198 12.68 -2.46 25.23
N GLU A 199 13.42 -1.50 24.64
CA GLU A 199 14.38 -0.64 25.35
C GLU A 199 13.72 0.24 26.42
N LEU A 200 12.47 0.67 26.21
CA LEU A 200 11.65 1.35 27.24
C LEU A 200 11.09 0.41 28.32
N GLY A 201 11.32 -0.90 28.20
CA GLY A 201 10.70 -1.91 29.04
C GLY A 201 9.23 -2.16 28.70
N ALA A 202 8.72 -1.74 27.55
CA ALA A 202 7.43 -2.19 27.03
C ALA A 202 7.55 -3.54 26.32
N GLU A 203 6.43 -4.20 26.07
CA GLU A 203 6.41 -5.42 25.27
C GLU A 203 6.26 -5.06 23.78
N PRO A 204 7.08 -5.61 22.87
CA PRO A 204 6.89 -5.42 21.44
C PRO A 204 5.58 -6.07 20.96
N PRO A 205 4.99 -5.59 19.84
CA PRO A 205 3.83 -6.23 19.26
C PRO A 205 4.19 -7.63 18.74
N HIS A 206 3.26 -8.57 18.83
CA HIS A 206 3.40 -9.85 18.14
C HIS A 206 3.35 -9.62 16.62
N GLU A 207 4.36 -10.09 15.89
CA GLU A 207 4.40 -10.00 14.43
C GLU A 207 3.84 -11.27 13.79
N GLU A 208 2.90 -11.09 12.87
CA GLU A 208 2.45 -12.13 11.96
C GLU A 208 3.12 -11.93 10.60
N ILE A 209 3.80 -12.96 10.10
CA ILE A 209 4.61 -12.91 8.89
C ILE A 209 4.11 -13.98 7.92
N ILE A 210 3.94 -13.57 6.66
CA ILE A 210 3.65 -14.45 5.52
C ILE A 210 4.52 -13.99 4.35
N ASP A 211 5.44 -14.85 3.94
CA ASP A 211 6.39 -14.59 2.88
C ASP A 211 6.27 -15.67 1.79
N SER A 212 5.69 -15.28 0.65
CA SER A 212 5.63 -16.10 -0.56
C SER A 212 6.99 -16.22 -1.26
N GLY A 213 7.97 -15.39 -0.91
CA GLY A 213 9.23 -15.29 -1.61
C GLY A 213 9.13 -14.58 -2.96
N LEU A 214 8.05 -13.82 -3.18
CA LEU A 214 7.86 -13.08 -4.43
C LEU A 214 8.99 -12.08 -4.63
N ALA A 215 9.58 -12.08 -5.82
CA ALA A 215 10.49 -11.04 -6.27
C ALA A 215 9.92 -10.41 -7.53
N TYR A 216 10.18 -9.13 -7.72
CA TYR A 216 9.80 -8.46 -8.95
C TYR A 216 10.92 -7.56 -9.46
N ALA A 217 10.96 -7.41 -10.77
CA ALA A 217 11.87 -6.51 -11.45
C ALA A 217 11.07 -5.61 -12.38
N THR A 218 11.46 -4.34 -12.44
CA THR A 218 10.74 -3.31 -13.20
C THR A 218 11.69 -2.54 -14.08
N ARG A 219 11.21 -2.18 -15.26
CA ARG A 219 11.89 -1.31 -16.21
C ARG A 219 10.90 -0.34 -16.85
N VAL A 220 11.37 0.87 -17.18
CA VAL A 220 10.60 1.88 -17.91
C VAL A 220 10.78 1.64 -19.41
N TYR A 221 9.68 1.71 -20.16
CA TYR A 221 9.64 1.56 -21.62
C TYR A 221 8.85 2.69 -22.27
N ARG A 222 9.22 3.06 -23.49
CA ARG A 222 8.41 3.87 -24.40
C ARG A 222 7.74 2.94 -25.42
N ASP A 223 6.43 3.05 -25.53
CA ASP A 223 5.64 2.31 -26.52
C ASP A 223 5.74 2.97 -27.91
N THR A 224 6.76 2.58 -28.68
CA THR A 224 7.10 3.19 -29.98
C THR A 224 6.12 2.86 -31.09
N GLU A 225 5.39 1.75 -30.98
CA GLU A 225 4.39 1.32 -31.95
C GLU A 225 2.95 1.70 -31.54
N ASN A 226 2.78 2.44 -30.44
CA ASN A 226 1.50 2.89 -29.92
C ASN A 226 0.48 1.74 -29.70
N ARG A 227 0.97 0.55 -29.33
CA ARG A 227 0.15 -0.65 -29.06
C ARG A 227 -0.75 -0.49 -27.84
N LEU A 228 -0.33 0.34 -26.89
CA LEU A 228 -1.00 0.63 -25.62
C LEU A 228 -1.55 2.07 -25.52
N GLY A 229 -1.49 2.85 -26.61
CA GLY A 229 -2.06 4.19 -26.64
C GLY A 229 -3.47 4.28 -27.22
N GLY A 230 -4.02 3.15 -27.70
CA GLY A 230 -5.37 3.05 -28.27
C GLY A 230 -6.43 2.53 -27.28
N SER A 231 -7.18 1.51 -27.70
CA SER A 231 -8.24 0.88 -26.90
C SER A 231 -7.71 0.14 -25.67
N VAL A 232 -6.50 -0.43 -25.76
CA VAL A 232 -5.78 -1.10 -24.67
C VAL A 232 -4.84 -0.09 -24.04
N ARG A 233 -4.85 0.02 -22.71
CA ARG A 233 -3.97 0.93 -21.95
C ARG A 233 -2.91 0.20 -21.15
N GLY A 234 -3.02 -1.12 -20.99
CA GLY A 234 -2.06 -1.90 -20.23
C GLY A 234 -2.32 -3.40 -20.25
N TYR A 235 -1.38 -4.14 -19.67
CA TYR A 235 -1.41 -5.61 -19.56
C TYR A 235 -1.32 -6.05 -18.12
N HIS A 236 -2.03 -7.12 -17.77
CA HIS A 236 -1.95 -7.72 -16.44
C HIS A 236 -2.04 -9.25 -16.51
N VAL A 237 -0.95 -9.93 -16.18
CA VAL A 237 -0.87 -11.38 -16.04
C VAL A 237 -0.81 -11.70 -14.56
N VAL A 238 -1.92 -12.20 -14.01
CA VAL A 238 -2.08 -12.51 -12.59
C VAL A 238 -1.34 -13.80 -12.27
N ALA A 239 -0.43 -13.75 -11.29
CA ALA A 239 0.22 -14.93 -10.75
C ALA A 239 -0.75 -15.73 -9.87
N ASN A 240 -0.67 -17.05 -9.93
CA ASN A 240 -1.47 -17.97 -9.11
C ASN A 240 -0.66 -19.23 -8.75
N PRO A 241 -1.17 -20.12 -7.88
CA PRO A 241 -0.39 -21.28 -7.42
C PRO A 241 0.04 -22.27 -8.51
N ARG A 242 -0.62 -22.27 -9.67
CA ARG A 242 -0.26 -23.10 -10.84
C ARG A 242 0.58 -22.35 -11.88
N GLN A 243 0.64 -21.02 -11.78
CA GLN A 243 1.33 -20.12 -12.68
C GLN A 243 1.93 -19.00 -11.84
N THR A 244 3.11 -19.26 -11.30
CA THR A 244 3.76 -18.40 -10.30
C THR A 244 4.41 -17.15 -10.88
N ARG A 245 4.51 -17.07 -12.22
CA ARG A 245 5.01 -15.91 -12.94
C ARG A 245 3.87 -14.94 -13.25
N GLY A 246 4.13 -13.66 -13.01
CA GLY A 246 3.19 -12.57 -13.27
C GLY A 246 3.85 -11.43 -14.03
N ALA A 247 3.02 -10.57 -14.60
CA ALA A 247 3.48 -9.38 -15.28
C ALA A 247 2.43 -8.28 -15.21
N VAL A 248 2.87 -7.04 -15.15
CA VAL A 248 1.99 -5.87 -15.26
C VAL A 248 2.68 -4.78 -16.05
N VAL A 249 1.95 -4.19 -16.99
CA VAL A 249 2.39 -3.07 -17.83
C VAL A 249 1.36 -1.95 -17.70
N MET A 250 1.78 -0.80 -17.18
CA MET A 250 0.89 0.33 -16.89
C MET A 250 1.51 1.65 -17.37
N PRO A 251 0.70 2.60 -17.86
CA PRO A 251 1.19 3.92 -18.26
C PRO A 251 1.52 4.77 -17.04
N ILE A 252 2.48 5.68 -17.18
CA ILE A 252 2.81 6.71 -16.18
C ILE A 252 2.69 8.12 -16.78
N GLU A 253 2.81 9.16 -15.96
CA GLU A 253 2.44 10.56 -16.27
C GLU A 253 3.19 11.21 -17.45
N ASP A 254 4.34 10.68 -17.84
CA ASP A 254 5.14 11.19 -18.96
C ASP A 254 4.85 10.47 -20.30
N GLY A 255 3.80 9.65 -20.35
CA GLY A 255 3.42 8.87 -21.53
C GLY A 255 4.27 7.61 -21.75
N THR A 256 5.19 7.29 -20.83
CA THR A 256 5.93 6.02 -20.82
C THR A 256 5.18 4.95 -20.02
N TYR A 257 5.73 3.73 -20.00
CA TYR A 257 5.12 2.57 -19.35
C TYR A 257 6.12 1.93 -18.39
N LEU A 258 5.64 1.56 -17.21
CA LEU A 258 6.37 0.66 -16.33
C LEU A 258 5.97 -0.78 -16.64
N ALA A 259 6.97 -1.62 -16.89
CA ALA A 259 6.81 -3.05 -17.06
C ALA A 259 7.41 -3.77 -15.84
N THR A 260 6.59 -4.47 -15.07
CA THR A 260 7.04 -5.25 -13.92
C THR A 260 6.78 -6.73 -14.17
N LEU A 261 7.81 -7.55 -14.04
CA LEU A 261 7.72 -9.00 -14.04
C LEU A 261 7.89 -9.50 -12.61
N SER A 262 7.20 -10.58 -12.26
CA SER A 262 7.28 -11.18 -10.93
C SER A 262 7.43 -12.70 -11.00
N GLY A 263 8.19 -13.24 -10.06
CA GLY A 263 8.38 -14.68 -9.86
C GLY A 263 8.61 -15.01 -8.38
N LEU A 264 8.49 -16.27 -8.01
CA LEU A 264 8.75 -16.72 -6.64
C LEU A 264 10.24 -17.03 -6.43
N ARG A 265 10.58 -17.36 -5.19
CA ARG A 265 11.93 -17.73 -4.76
C ARG A 265 12.52 -18.84 -5.64
N GLY A 266 13.71 -18.61 -6.18
CA GLY A 266 14.40 -19.51 -7.11
C GLY A 266 13.99 -19.37 -8.58
N ASP A 267 13.01 -18.53 -8.90
CA ASP A 267 12.64 -18.16 -10.28
C ASP A 267 12.43 -16.63 -10.38
N GLU A 268 13.27 -15.88 -9.67
CA GLU A 268 13.21 -14.42 -9.64
C GLU A 268 13.54 -13.81 -11.02
N PRO A 269 12.87 -12.71 -11.40
CA PRO A 269 13.26 -11.95 -12.57
C PRO A 269 14.71 -11.42 -12.46
N PRO A 270 15.50 -11.53 -13.54
CA PRO A 270 16.90 -11.09 -13.57
C PRO A 270 17.02 -9.55 -13.57
N THR A 271 18.23 -9.06 -13.28
CA THR A 271 18.59 -7.63 -13.31
C THR A 271 19.21 -7.18 -14.63
N ASP A 272 19.64 -8.12 -15.47
CA ASP A 272 20.15 -7.81 -16.80
C ASP A 272 19.00 -7.49 -17.76
N GLY A 273 19.22 -6.57 -18.70
CA GLY A 273 18.18 -6.09 -19.61
C GLY A 273 17.70 -7.14 -20.61
N GLU A 274 18.61 -7.90 -21.21
CA GLU A 274 18.28 -8.92 -22.21
C GLU A 274 17.64 -10.13 -21.53
N ASP A 275 18.19 -10.55 -20.39
CA ASP A 275 17.62 -11.64 -19.59
C ASP A 275 16.24 -11.29 -19.04
N PHE A 276 16.00 -10.01 -18.70
CA PHE A 276 14.69 -9.53 -18.23
C PHE A 276 13.63 -9.63 -19.32
N GLU A 277 13.97 -9.28 -20.56
CA GLU A 277 13.08 -9.47 -21.71
C GLU A 277 12.88 -10.95 -22.03
N ALA A 278 13.94 -11.76 -21.97
CA ALA A 278 13.85 -13.21 -22.15
C ALA A 278 12.98 -13.89 -21.09
N TYR A 279 12.99 -13.39 -19.85
CA TYR A 279 12.12 -13.86 -18.77
C TYR A 279 10.64 -13.80 -19.16
N ALA A 280 10.22 -12.73 -19.84
CA ALA A 280 8.83 -12.51 -20.25
C ALA A 280 8.32 -13.59 -21.23
N LYS A 281 9.20 -14.26 -21.98
CA LYS A 281 8.83 -15.40 -22.85
C LYS A 281 8.26 -16.58 -22.08
N ARG A 282 8.58 -16.67 -20.78
CA ARG A 282 8.18 -17.78 -19.90
C ARG A 282 6.84 -17.53 -19.20
N LEU A 283 6.19 -16.40 -19.51
CA LEU A 283 4.80 -16.13 -19.16
C LEU A 283 3.86 -17.05 -19.98
N PRO A 284 2.58 -17.21 -19.57
CA PRO A 284 1.63 -18.09 -20.26
C PRO A 284 1.31 -17.69 -21.69
N HIS A 285 1.56 -16.42 -22.04
CA HIS A 285 1.27 -15.87 -23.34
C HIS A 285 2.34 -14.83 -23.73
N PRO A 286 2.76 -14.76 -25.00
CA PRO A 286 3.83 -13.86 -25.44
C PRO A 286 3.47 -12.38 -25.45
N LEU A 287 2.24 -11.99 -25.08
CA LEU A 287 1.69 -10.63 -25.23
C LEU A 287 2.61 -9.55 -24.63
N VAL A 288 3.09 -9.79 -23.41
CA VAL A 288 3.98 -8.85 -22.70
C VAL A 288 5.37 -8.83 -23.34
N HIS A 289 5.92 -10.01 -23.66
CA HIS A 289 7.21 -10.12 -24.33
C HIS A 289 7.23 -9.41 -25.70
N ASP A 290 6.20 -9.62 -26.52
CA ASP A 290 6.10 -9.06 -27.86
C ASP A 290 5.95 -7.55 -27.83
N TRP A 291 5.30 -7.01 -26.80
CA TRP A 291 5.24 -5.57 -26.55
C TRP A 291 6.59 -5.03 -26.07
N MET A 292 7.28 -5.70 -25.13
CA MET A 292 8.60 -5.28 -24.64
C MET A 292 9.62 -5.24 -25.79
N ARG A 293 9.64 -6.25 -26.66
CA ARG A 293 10.53 -6.32 -27.82
C ARG A 293 10.28 -5.21 -28.86
N ALA A 294 9.04 -4.74 -28.95
CA ALA A 294 8.62 -3.67 -29.85
C ALA A 294 8.67 -2.28 -29.20
N SER A 295 9.19 -2.17 -27.98
CA SER A 295 9.26 -0.94 -27.19
C SER A 295 10.71 -0.53 -26.94
N GLU A 296 10.94 0.76 -26.71
CA GLU A 296 12.28 1.28 -26.38
C GLU A 296 12.47 1.29 -24.86
N PRO A 297 13.49 0.61 -24.30
CA PRO A 297 13.76 0.67 -22.87
C PRO A 297 14.43 1.99 -22.46
N LEU A 298 13.91 2.65 -21.42
CA LEU A 298 14.37 3.97 -20.97
C LEU A 298 15.11 3.95 -19.63
N SER A 299 15.22 2.79 -18.98
CA SER A 299 15.92 2.65 -17.69
C SER A 299 16.67 1.32 -17.56
N PRO A 300 17.62 1.22 -16.61
CA PRO A 300 18.06 -0.07 -16.09
C PRO A 300 16.91 -0.82 -15.42
N VAL A 301 17.06 -2.15 -15.30
CA VAL A 301 16.13 -2.98 -14.54
C VAL A 301 16.37 -2.77 -13.05
N SER A 302 15.31 -2.46 -12.31
CA SER A 302 15.35 -2.33 -10.85
C SER A 302 14.66 -3.54 -10.22
N CYS A 303 15.33 -4.22 -9.29
CA CYS A 303 14.79 -5.39 -8.60
C CYS A 303 14.39 -5.11 -7.16
N PHE A 304 13.40 -5.85 -6.69
CA PHE A 304 12.95 -5.81 -5.33
C PHE A 304 12.51 -7.18 -4.82
N ARG A 305 12.97 -7.54 -3.62
CA ARG A 305 12.87 -8.90 -3.04
C ARG A 305 12.30 -8.95 -1.62
N ARG A 306 12.09 -7.82 -0.94
CA ARG A 306 11.56 -7.78 0.45
C ARG A 306 10.03 -7.68 0.46
N THR A 307 9.34 -8.73 0.01
CA THR A 307 7.90 -8.72 -0.29
C THR A 307 7.01 -9.37 0.78
N ALA A 308 7.60 -9.82 1.89
CA ALA A 308 6.84 -10.40 3.00
C ALA A 308 5.72 -9.46 3.48
N ASN A 309 4.55 -10.05 3.74
CA ASN A 309 3.48 -9.42 4.49
C ASN A 309 3.81 -9.53 5.98
N VAL A 310 3.75 -8.41 6.69
CA VAL A 310 4.00 -8.35 8.14
C VAL A 310 2.90 -7.55 8.81
N ARG A 311 2.16 -8.16 9.73
CA ARG A 311 1.15 -7.48 10.54
C ARG A 311 1.60 -7.42 11.98
N ARG A 312 1.72 -6.22 12.53
CA ARG A 312 2.13 -6.00 13.93
C ARG A 312 0.89 -5.85 14.79
N ARG A 313 0.63 -6.85 15.64
CA ARG A 313 -0.60 -7.03 16.43
C ARG A 313 -0.60 -6.17 17.70
N TYR A 314 -0.64 -4.85 17.52
CA TYR A 314 -0.79 -3.89 18.63
C TYR A 314 -2.17 -3.95 19.31
N ASP A 315 -3.14 -4.67 18.72
CA ASP A 315 -4.48 -4.87 19.26
C ASP A 315 -4.55 -5.89 20.42
N LEU A 316 -3.60 -6.83 20.44
CA LEU A 316 -3.49 -7.89 21.44
C LEU A 316 -3.15 -7.34 22.84
N PRO A 317 -3.51 -8.06 23.92
CA PRO A 317 -3.06 -7.72 25.27
C PRO A 317 -1.54 -7.66 25.37
N GLY A 318 -1.05 -6.76 26.21
CA GLY A 318 0.38 -6.59 26.48
C GLY A 318 0.67 -5.22 27.08
N ARG A 319 1.87 -5.04 27.62
CA ARG A 319 2.32 -3.75 28.16
C ARG A 319 2.62 -2.80 26.99
N ARG A 320 1.62 -1.99 26.62
CA ARG A 320 1.68 -1.00 25.53
C ARG A 320 1.64 0.41 26.12
N PRO A 321 2.70 1.22 25.97
CA PRO A 321 2.73 2.55 26.53
C PRO A 321 1.71 3.46 25.83
N ALA A 322 1.14 4.41 26.56
CA ALA A 322 0.43 5.53 25.96
C ALA A 322 1.39 6.44 25.18
N GLY A 323 0.87 7.28 24.28
CA GLY A 323 1.69 8.26 23.54
C GLY A 323 2.48 7.67 22.36
N PHE A 324 2.19 6.43 21.93
CA PHE A 324 2.80 5.81 20.76
C PHE A 324 1.77 5.17 19.83
N LEU A 325 1.83 5.52 18.54
CA LEU A 325 1.05 4.91 17.47
C LEU A 325 1.97 4.42 16.36
N ALA A 326 1.60 3.33 15.70
CA ALA A 326 2.20 2.89 14.44
C ALA A 326 1.17 2.99 13.30
N THR A 327 1.61 3.41 12.12
CA THR A 327 0.77 3.59 10.92
C THR A 327 1.47 3.17 9.63
N GLY A 328 0.69 2.94 8.57
CA GLY A 328 1.20 2.52 7.27
C GLY A 328 1.97 1.20 7.35
N ASP A 329 3.07 1.08 6.60
CA ASP A 329 3.90 -0.12 6.58
C ASP A 329 4.56 -0.43 7.95
N ALA A 330 4.70 0.54 8.86
CA ALA A 330 5.18 0.28 10.21
C ALA A 330 4.14 -0.54 11.03
N LEU A 331 2.85 -0.35 10.75
CA LEU A 331 1.75 -1.10 11.37
C LEU A 331 1.47 -2.43 10.64
N CYS A 332 1.24 -2.34 9.34
CA CYS A 332 0.88 -3.47 8.50
C CYS A 332 1.57 -3.32 7.15
N THR A 333 2.59 -4.15 6.92
CA THR A 333 3.35 -4.19 5.69
C THR A 333 2.75 -5.21 4.73
N PHE A 334 2.56 -4.84 3.46
CA PHE A 334 2.01 -5.72 2.44
C PHE A 334 3.04 -6.11 1.39
N ASN A 335 2.74 -7.20 0.68
CA ASN A 335 3.35 -7.52 -0.59
C ASN A 335 2.95 -6.44 -1.62
N PRO A 336 3.91 -5.68 -2.17
CA PRO A 336 3.62 -4.54 -3.04
C PRO A 336 2.90 -4.90 -4.35
N VAL A 337 2.93 -6.17 -4.76
CA VAL A 337 2.29 -6.63 -6.01
C VAL A 337 0.79 -6.31 -6.07
N TYR A 338 0.13 -6.22 -4.91
CA TYR A 338 -1.30 -5.94 -4.83
C TYR A 338 -1.65 -4.44 -4.88
N GLY A 339 -0.66 -3.53 -4.88
CA GLY A 339 -0.91 -2.09 -4.97
C GLY A 339 -1.60 -1.46 -3.76
N GLN A 340 -1.66 -2.15 -2.61
CA GLN A 340 -2.49 -1.75 -1.47
C GLN A 340 -1.83 -0.74 -0.53
N GLY A 341 -0.50 -0.63 -0.52
CA GLY A 341 0.24 0.13 0.50
C GLY A 341 -0.16 1.61 0.60
N MET A 342 -0.30 2.30 -0.54
CA MET A 342 -0.73 3.72 -0.55
C MET A 342 -2.17 3.88 -0.08
N THR A 343 -3.06 2.97 -0.51
CA THR A 343 -4.45 2.96 -0.08
C THR A 343 -4.57 2.75 1.42
N VAL A 344 -3.84 1.79 2.00
CA VAL A 344 -3.87 1.54 3.44
C VAL A 344 -3.31 2.72 4.23
N ALA A 345 -2.24 3.36 3.74
CA ALA A 345 -1.71 4.58 4.37
C ALA A 345 -2.77 5.69 4.43
N ALA A 346 -3.52 5.91 3.34
CA ALA A 346 -4.61 6.87 3.31
C ALA A 346 -5.79 6.47 4.20
N GLN A 347 -6.18 5.19 4.19
CA GLN A 347 -7.23 4.67 5.07
C GLN A 347 -6.84 4.73 6.56
N ASN A 348 -5.56 4.56 6.90
CA ASN A 348 -5.07 4.77 8.26
C ASN A 348 -5.22 6.23 8.67
N ALA A 349 -4.86 7.19 7.82
CA ALA A 349 -5.06 8.61 8.12
C ALA A 349 -6.55 8.96 8.27
N LEU A 350 -7.41 8.43 7.41
CA LEU A 350 -8.86 8.59 7.54
C LEU A 350 -9.38 8.01 8.87
N ALA A 351 -8.97 6.80 9.22
CA ALA A 351 -9.34 6.17 10.50
C ALA A 351 -8.80 6.95 11.71
N LEU A 352 -7.60 7.54 11.61
CA LEU A 352 -7.05 8.44 12.63
C LEU A 352 -7.98 9.64 12.82
N ARG A 353 -8.33 10.33 11.73
CA ARG A 353 -9.20 11.51 11.73
C ARG A 353 -10.55 11.19 12.33
N ASP A 354 -11.21 10.15 11.83
CA ASP A 354 -12.56 9.77 12.26
C ASP A 354 -12.59 9.35 13.74
N THR A 355 -11.52 8.71 14.23
CA THR A 355 -11.42 8.33 15.65
C THR A 355 -11.17 9.55 16.54
N LEU A 356 -10.34 10.50 16.11
CA LEU A 356 -10.03 11.72 16.89
C LEU A 356 -11.17 12.74 16.90
N THR A 357 -12.05 12.70 15.88
CA THR A 357 -13.21 13.60 15.76
C THR A 357 -14.50 13.05 16.35
N ASP A 358 -14.53 11.80 16.88
CA ASP A 358 -15.73 11.22 17.49
C ASP A 358 -16.19 12.07 18.69
N PRO A 359 -17.37 12.73 18.61
CA PRO A 359 -17.83 13.64 19.66
C PRO A 359 -18.25 12.92 20.93
N ARG A 360 -18.48 11.60 20.87
CA ARG A 360 -19.02 10.83 22.00
C ARG A 360 -17.95 10.54 23.04
N ARG A 361 -16.71 10.36 22.60
CA ARG A 361 -15.62 9.94 23.46
C ARG A 361 -14.30 10.44 22.93
N THR A 362 -13.51 10.85 23.89
CA THR A 362 -12.12 11.11 23.71
C THR A 362 -11.34 9.78 23.67
N PRO A 363 -10.78 9.35 22.53
CA PRO A 363 -10.17 8.03 22.43
C PRO A 363 -8.83 8.00 23.16
N GLY A 364 -8.46 6.87 23.76
CA GLY A 364 -7.09 6.60 24.24
C GLY A 364 -6.21 5.96 23.16
N THR A 365 -4.89 5.97 23.35
CA THR A 365 -3.89 5.51 22.35
C THR A 365 -4.21 4.12 21.80
N ARG A 366 -4.61 3.19 22.69
CA ARG A 366 -4.99 1.82 22.31
C ARG A 366 -6.23 1.76 21.41
N THR A 367 -7.20 2.66 21.61
CA THR A 367 -8.41 2.72 20.79
C THR A 367 -8.07 3.19 19.38
N VAL A 368 -7.26 4.25 19.26
CA VAL A 368 -6.77 4.74 17.97
C VAL A 368 -5.95 3.66 17.27
N GLN A 369 -5.00 3.04 17.95
CA GLN A 369 -4.17 1.98 17.37
C GLN A 369 -4.99 0.80 16.83
N ARG A 370 -6.08 0.43 17.51
CA ARG A 370 -7.04 -0.60 17.04
C ARG A 370 -7.81 -0.14 15.81
N ALA A 371 -8.23 1.12 15.73
CA ALA A 371 -8.90 1.68 14.56
C ALA A 371 -7.97 1.67 13.33
N LEU A 372 -6.70 2.08 13.50
CA LEU A 372 -5.69 2.01 12.44
C LEU A 372 -5.47 0.56 11.96
N LEU A 373 -5.37 -0.39 12.89
CA LEU A 373 -5.19 -1.80 12.50
C LEU A 373 -6.44 -2.36 11.80
N ALA A 374 -7.63 -1.96 12.26
CA ALA A 374 -8.89 -2.38 11.66
C ALA A 374 -9.04 -1.87 10.23
N SER A 375 -8.61 -0.64 9.92
CA SER A 375 -8.68 -0.10 8.56
C SER A 375 -7.76 -0.85 7.58
N ALA A 376 -6.69 -1.48 8.06
CA ALA A 376 -5.77 -2.30 7.26
C ALA A 376 -6.25 -3.75 7.09
N ARG A 377 -7.31 -4.18 7.78
CA ARG A 377 -7.72 -5.59 7.87
C ARG A 377 -8.11 -6.19 6.52
N LEU A 378 -8.89 -5.47 5.71
CA LEU A 378 -9.34 -5.97 4.41
C LEU A 378 -8.15 -6.22 3.47
N ALA A 379 -7.24 -5.25 3.38
CA ALA A 379 -6.00 -5.38 2.61
C ALA A 379 -5.18 -6.59 3.06
N TRP A 380 -5.05 -6.79 4.39
CA TRP A 380 -4.35 -7.94 4.96
C TRP A 380 -5.02 -9.25 4.56
N ASP A 381 -6.32 -9.38 4.74
CA ASP A 381 -7.04 -10.62 4.46
C ASP A 381 -6.94 -11.01 2.97
N ILE A 382 -6.95 -10.03 2.05
CA ILE A 382 -6.72 -10.25 0.62
C ILE A 382 -5.27 -10.69 0.34
N SER A 383 -4.29 -9.90 0.75
CA SER A 383 -2.86 -10.15 0.45
C SER A 383 -2.36 -11.44 1.11
N ALA A 384 -2.65 -11.63 2.39
CA ALA A 384 -2.30 -12.85 3.13
C ALA A 384 -3.03 -14.08 2.57
N GLY A 385 -4.29 -13.94 2.18
CA GLY A 385 -5.07 -15.03 1.59
C GLY A 385 -4.46 -15.54 0.29
N ALA A 386 -4.08 -14.62 -0.61
CA ALA A 386 -3.46 -14.96 -1.88
C ALA A 386 -2.04 -15.56 -1.68
N ASP A 387 -1.21 -14.96 -0.84
CA ASP A 387 0.18 -15.42 -0.62
C ASP A 387 0.25 -16.77 0.10
N ARG A 388 -0.68 -17.09 1.00
CA ARG A 388 -0.78 -18.43 1.64
C ARG A 388 -1.01 -19.56 0.63
N GLY A 389 -1.63 -19.25 -0.51
CA GLY A 389 -1.86 -20.24 -1.56
C GLY A 389 -0.63 -20.54 -2.41
N MET A 390 0.41 -19.71 -2.35
CA MET A 390 1.58 -19.81 -3.23
C MET A 390 2.53 -20.94 -2.81
N PRO A 391 3.14 -21.65 -3.78
CA PRO A 391 4.19 -22.64 -3.50
C PRO A 391 5.37 -22.03 -2.74
N GLY A 392 5.92 -22.76 -1.75
CA GLY A 392 7.11 -22.31 -1.02
C GLY A 392 6.88 -21.15 -0.05
N VAL A 393 5.61 -20.86 0.29
CA VAL A 393 5.27 -19.87 1.31
C VAL A 393 5.81 -20.28 2.68
N TRP A 394 6.36 -19.31 3.41
CA TRP A 394 6.86 -19.48 4.76
C TRP A 394 6.31 -18.38 5.67
N GLY A 395 6.21 -18.65 6.98
CA GLY A 395 5.78 -17.67 7.96
C GLY A 395 5.13 -18.29 9.19
N ASN A 396 4.89 -17.48 10.21
CA ASN A 396 4.23 -17.90 11.45
C ASN A 396 2.69 -17.74 11.40
N ALA A 397 2.15 -17.15 10.33
CA ALA A 397 0.71 -16.85 10.17
C ALA A 397 0.05 -17.60 8.99
N LEU A 398 0.50 -18.84 8.75
CA LEU A 398 0.02 -19.69 7.65
C LEU A 398 -1.27 -20.48 7.97
N GLY A 399 -1.59 -20.65 9.25
CA GLY A 399 -2.78 -21.38 9.67
C GLY A 399 -4.06 -20.63 9.33
N ALA A 400 -4.94 -21.26 8.54
CA ALA A 400 -6.34 -20.88 8.46
C ALA A 400 -7.16 -21.85 9.34
N PRO A 401 -8.06 -21.38 10.23
CA PRO A 401 -8.93 -22.26 10.99
C PRO A 401 -9.74 -23.16 10.04
N VAL A 402 -9.92 -24.44 10.38
CA VAL A 402 -10.69 -25.40 9.56
C VAL A 402 -12.11 -24.90 9.26
N SER A 403 -12.69 -24.09 10.15
CA SER A 403 -13.99 -23.42 10.00
C SER A 403 -14.07 -22.45 8.80
N THR A 404 -12.94 -22.05 8.21
CA THR A 404 -12.90 -21.15 7.05
C THR A 404 -12.93 -21.86 5.69
N ARG A 405 -12.89 -23.20 5.66
CA ARG A 405 -12.89 -23.99 4.41
C ARG A 405 -14.09 -23.70 3.48
N PRO A 406 -15.34 -23.62 3.96
CA PRO A 406 -16.49 -23.31 3.10
C PRO A 406 -16.39 -21.90 2.48
N ALA A 407 -15.95 -20.92 3.27
CA ALA A 407 -15.75 -19.55 2.80
C ALA A 407 -14.63 -19.47 1.74
N GLY A 408 -13.50 -20.15 1.98
CA GLY A 408 -12.40 -20.21 1.01
C GLY A 408 -12.81 -20.89 -0.31
N TRP A 409 -13.58 -21.98 -0.23
CA TRP A 409 -14.16 -22.65 -1.40
C TRP A 409 -15.12 -21.75 -2.19
N TYR A 410 -15.93 -20.96 -1.48
CA TYR A 410 -16.83 -19.99 -2.11
C TYR A 410 -16.07 -18.86 -2.79
N LEU A 411 -15.09 -18.26 -2.11
CA LEU A 411 -14.29 -17.16 -2.65
C LEU A 411 -13.48 -17.60 -3.89
N LYS A 412 -13.03 -18.86 -3.93
CA LYS A 412 -12.41 -19.43 -5.13
C LYS A 412 -13.38 -19.41 -6.32
N ARG A 413 -14.65 -19.79 -6.14
CA ARG A 413 -15.67 -19.71 -7.20
C ARG A 413 -15.92 -18.29 -7.68
N VAL A 414 -15.91 -17.33 -6.76
CA VAL A 414 -16.05 -15.90 -7.07
C VAL A 414 -14.88 -15.46 -7.95
N GLN A 415 -13.64 -15.80 -7.57
CA GLN A 415 -12.45 -15.47 -8.34
C GLN A 415 -12.47 -16.08 -9.75
N GLU A 416 -12.81 -17.37 -9.88
CA GLU A 416 -12.94 -18.07 -11.17
C GLU A 416 -13.94 -17.42 -12.14
N ARG A 417 -14.90 -16.63 -11.63
CA ARG A 417 -15.92 -15.94 -12.44
C ARG A 417 -15.69 -14.44 -12.57
N ALA A 418 -14.81 -13.86 -11.78
CA ALA A 418 -14.59 -12.41 -11.74
C ALA A 418 -14.14 -11.83 -13.09
N GLY A 419 -13.42 -12.64 -13.88
CA GLY A 419 -12.96 -12.29 -15.22
C GLY A 419 -14.01 -12.41 -16.33
N THR A 420 -15.10 -13.16 -16.14
CA THR A 420 -16.05 -13.50 -17.23
C THR A 420 -17.52 -13.17 -16.94
N ASP A 421 -17.91 -13.06 -15.67
CA ASP A 421 -19.25 -12.61 -15.26
C ASP A 421 -19.20 -11.13 -14.81
N PRO A 422 -19.91 -10.21 -15.48
CA PRO A 422 -19.86 -8.78 -15.16
C PRO A 422 -20.37 -8.42 -13.75
N VAL A 423 -21.33 -9.18 -13.21
CA VAL A 423 -21.90 -8.92 -11.88
C VAL A 423 -20.96 -9.39 -10.79
N VAL A 424 -20.43 -10.61 -10.92
CA VAL A 424 -19.42 -11.13 -9.99
C VAL A 424 -18.14 -10.29 -10.08
N GLY A 425 -17.70 -9.97 -11.30
CA GLY A 425 -16.54 -9.14 -11.55
C GLY A 425 -16.64 -7.73 -10.95
N ARG A 426 -17.81 -7.09 -11.03
CA ARG A 426 -18.05 -5.79 -10.39
C ARG A 426 -17.86 -5.87 -8.87
N ALA A 427 -18.50 -6.84 -8.23
CA ALA A 427 -18.40 -7.03 -6.78
C ALA A 427 -16.96 -7.36 -6.36
N PHE A 428 -16.30 -8.26 -7.09
CA PHE A 428 -14.91 -8.64 -6.85
C PHE A 428 -13.97 -7.43 -6.95
N ARG A 429 -14.05 -6.67 -8.05
CA ARG A 429 -13.22 -5.48 -8.25
C ARG A 429 -13.47 -4.38 -7.21
N ALA A 430 -14.71 -4.17 -6.77
CA ALA A 430 -15.02 -3.22 -5.70
C ALA A 430 -14.32 -3.59 -4.38
N VAL A 431 -14.28 -4.89 -4.03
CA VAL A 431 -13.59 -5.36 -2.83
C VAL A 431 -12.06 -5.35 -3.01
N SER A 432 -11.54 -5.81 -4.14
CA SER A 432 -10.10 -5.81 -4.43
C SER A 432 -9.49 -4.40 -4.53
N SER A 433 -10.29 -3.41 -4.98
CA SER A 433 -9.90 -1.98 -4.98
C SER A 433 -10.08 -1.29 -3.63
N LEU A 434 -10.44 -2.05 -2.57
CA LEU A 434 -10.67 -1.57 -1.20
C LEU A 434 -11.74 -0.47 -1.12
N ASN A 435 -12.68 -0.46 -2.07
CA ASN A 435 -13.75 0.54 -2.20
C ASN A 435 -15.11 0.02 -1.68
N GLY A 436 -15.27 -1.30 -1.54
CA GLY A 436 -16.48 -1.94 -1.06
C GLY A 436 -16.25 -2.94 0.07
N PRO A 437 -17.27 -3.23 0.89
CA PRO A 437 -17.18 -4.23 1.94
C PRO A 437 -17.18 -5.65 1.36
N VAL A 438 -16.54 -6.59 2.06
CA VAL A 438 -16.50 -8.02 1.67
C VAL A 438 -17.91 -8.63 1.55
N SER A 439 -18.88 -8.11 2.29
CA SER A 439 -20.29 -8.52 2.20
C SER A 439 -20.89 -8.35 0.80
N ALA A 440 -20.34 -7.47 -0.04
CA ALA A 440 -20.75 -7.32 -1.43
C ALA A 440 -20.53 -8.61 -2.25
N LEU A 441 -19.51 -9.41 -1.91
CA LEU A 441 -19.31 -10.72 -2.53
C LEU A 441 -20.43 -11.69 -2.19
N PHE A 442 -21.11 -11.51 -1.05
CA PHE A 442 -22.18 -12.37 -0.57
C PHE A 442 -23.59 -11.85 -0.89
N ALA A 443 -23.70 -10.82 -1.74
CA ALA A 443 -25.00 -10.35 -2.21
C ALA A 443 -25.77 -11.47 -2.93
N PRO A 444 -27.11 -11.57 -2.79
CA PRO A 444 -27.89 -12.69 -3.32
C PRO A 444 -27.63 -12.99 -4.81
N GLU A 445 -27.49 -11.95 -5.64
CA GLU A 445 -27.20 -12.14 -7.06
C GLU A 445 -25.79 -12.69 -7.32
N VAL A 446 -24.78 -12.22 -6.57
CA VAL A 446 -23.39 -12.68 -6.67
C VAL A 446 -23.29 -14.13 -6.19
N VAL A 447 -23.94 -14.48 -5.08
CA VAL A 447 -24.04 -15.85 -4.58
C VAL A 447 -24.70 -16.76 -5.61
N ARG A 448 -25.85 -16.35 -6.16
CA ARG A 448 -26.57 -17.14 -7.17
C ARG A 448 -25.68 -17.42 -8.37
N ARG A 449 -25.00 -16.40 -8.90
CA ARG A 449 -24.10 -16.54 -10.05
C ARG A 449 -22.89 -17.39 -9.70
N ALA A 450 -22.25 -17.14 -8.57
CA ALA A 450 -21.08 -17.89 -8.13
C ALA A 450 -21.38 -19.38 -7.94
N LEU A 451 -22.54 -19.74 -7.37
CA LEU A 451 -22.87 -21.13 -7.05
C LEU A 451 -23.52 -21.90 -8.20
N PHE A 452 -24.40 -21.25 -8.98
CA PHE A 452 -25.30 -21.97 -9.90
C PHE A 452 -25.05 -21.69 -11.38
N THR A 453 -24.06 -20.87 -11.73
CA THR A 453 -23.67 -20.68 -13.14
C THR A 453 -22.37 -21.40 -13.44
N ALA A 454 -22.28 -21.98 -14.64
CA ALA A 454 -21.05 -22.58 -15.15
C ALA A 454 -19.97 -21.51 -15.30
N VAL A 455 -18.73 -21.86 -14.99
CA VAL A 455 -17.58 -21.01 -15.31
C VAL A 455 -17.48 -20.95 -16.83
N ARG A 456 -17.68 -19.76 -17.41
CA ARG A 456 -17.46 -19.57 -18.83
C ARG A 456 -15.95 -19.58 -19.08
N PRO A 457 -15.45 -20.33 -20.08
CA PRO A 457 -14.08 -20.17 -20.49
C PRO A 457 -13.84 -18.70 -20.87
N GLY A 458 -12.63 -18.21 -20.58
CA GLY A 458 -12.19 -16.92 -21.09
C GLY A 458 -12.17 -16.93 -22.63
N ALA A 459 -11.95 -15.78 -23.24
CA ALA A 459 -11.72 -15.73 -24.69
C ALA A 459 -10.53 -16.65 -25.08
N ASP A 460 -10.49 -17.15 -26.31
CA ASP A 460 -9.36 -17.97 -26.79
C ASP A 460 -8.13 -17.12 -27.15
N ARG A 461 -8.35 -15.84 -27.44
CA ARG A 461 -7.33 -14.86 -27.83
C ARG A 461 -7.38 -13.63 -26.92
N PRO A 462 -6.25 -12.88 -26.79
CA PRO A 462 -6.25 -11.65 -26.02
C PRO A 462 -7.30 -10.66 -26.58
N PRO A 463 -8.25 -10.17 -25.78
CA PRO A 463 -9.31 -9.29 -26.26
C PRO A 463 -8.74 -7.90 -26.57
N GLN A 464 -8.45 -7.61 -27.84
CA GLN A 464 -7.90 -6.32 -28.28
C GLN A 464 -8.96 -5.21 -28.35
N GLU A 465 -10.23 -5.59 -28.44
CA GLU A 465 -11.36 -4.66 -28.51
C GLU A 465 -12.14 -4.61 -27.19
N ARG A 466 -12.78 -3.45 -26.94
CA ARG A 466 -13.74 -3.28 -25.84
C ARG A 466 -15.06 -3.91 -26.24
N GLU A 467 -15.77 -4.53 -25.31
CA GLU A 467 -17.12 -4.98 -25.59
C GLU A 467 -18.04 -3.76 -25.76
N SER A 468 -18.55 -3.55 -26.97
CA SER A 468 -19.60 -2.57 -27.23
C SER A 468 -20.84 -2.95 -26.40
N GLY A 469 -21.18 -2.11 -25.42
CA GLY A 469 -22.22 -2.41 -24.44
C GLY A 469 -23.56 -2.70 -25.10
N THR A 470 -24.14 -3.88 -24.83
CA THR A 470 -25.59 -3.97 -24.73
C THR A 470 -25.97 -3.33 -23.40
N ALA A 471 -26.61 -2.16 -23.51
CA ALA A 471 -27.20 -1.41 -22.41
C ALA A 471 -28.15 -2.28 -21.57
#